data_AF-A0A1T2WZI7-F1
#
_entry.id   AF-A0A1T2WZI7-F1
#
_cell.length_a   1.000
_cell.length_b   1.000
_cell.length_c   1.000
_cell.angle_alpha   90.00
_cell.angle_beta   90.00
_cell.angle_gamma   90.00
#
_symmetry.space_group_name_H-M   'P 1'
#
loop_
_entity.id
_entity.type
_entity.pdbx_description
1 polymer ?
#
loop_
_entity_poly.entity_id
_entity_poly.type
_entity_poly.pdbx_seq_one_letter_code
_entity_poly.pdbx_strand_id
1 'polypeptide(L)'
;MEEVGQHVLKLALEEGFIPDDTIAIDATHFEARDQAPAKQGKIKEAPKKRGRKAKHEREAWLLQQQLEEEQKSIFDKKIADLLPESYEKLRQQMPIAPEWGIKCNSEGKNFYWYRYKGHLAVGTQSQYILGALLSSGNMNDGKAAIALLKGIKAQFLQYAFNYATMDAGYDYEPIYEEIRKTKADAIIAYNPKA
;
A
#
# COMPACT_ATOMS: atom_id res chain seq x y z
N MET A 1 -0.13 -14.42 17.73
CA MET A 1 -1.10 -14.88 16.70
C MET A 1 -0.48 -14.85 15.31
N GLU A 2 0.22 -13.77 14.92
CA GLU A 2 0.89 -13.68 13.60
C GLU A 2 1.96 -14.77 13.38
N GLU A 3 2.81 -15.04 14.38
CA GLU A 3 3.80 -16.12 14.34
C GLU A 3 3.18 -17.52 14.15
N VAL A 4 2.02 -17.76 14.77
CA VAL A 4 1.29 -19.04 14.63
C VAL A 4 0.76 -19.19 13.21
N GLY A 5 0.20 -18.12 12.63
CA GLY A 5 -0.25 -18.12 11.23
C GLY A 5 0.89 -18.37 10.26
N GLN A 6 2.05 -17.72 10.45
CA GLN A 6 3.24 -17.96 9.64
C GLN A 6 3.75 -19.39 9.75
N HIS A 7 3.72 -19.97 10.96
CA HIS A 7 4.12 -21.36 11.16
C HIS A 7 3.19 -22.33 10.41
N VAL A 8 1.87 -22.12 10.50
CA VAL A 8 0.88 -22.92 9.76
C VAL A 8 1.09 -22.82 8.25
N LEU A 9 1.39 -21.62 7.73
CA LEU A 9 1.68 -21.42 6.31
C LEU A 9 2.94 -22.15 5.85
N LYS A 10 4.00 -22.13 6.66
CA LYS A 10 5.24 -22.87 6.37
C LYS A 10 4.99 -24.37 6.29
N LEU A 11 4.27 -24.94 7.27
CA LEU A 11 3.90 -26.35 7.24
C LEU A 11 3.02 -26.68 6.02
N ALA A 12 2.04 -25.84 5.70
CA ALA A 12 1.19 -26.04 4.54
C ALA A 12 1.97 -26.02 3.21
N LEU A 13 3.00 -25.16 3.10
CA LEU A 13 3.91 -25.14 1.96
C LEU A 13 4.78 -26.40 1.89
N GLU A 14 5.37 -26.81 3.01
CA GLU A 14 6.24 -28.00 3.09
C GLU A 14 5.49 -29.29 2.75
N GLU A 15 4.25 -29.41 3.19
CA GLU A 15 3.36 -30.56 2.90
C GLU A 15 2.67 -30.45 1.53
N GLY A 16 2.87 -29.36 0.78
CA GLY A 16 2.34 -29.19 -0.58
C GLY A 16 0.84 -28.84 -0.65
N PHE A 17 0.24 -28.33 0.43
CA PHE A 17 -1.16 -27.88 0.45
C PHE A 17 -1.39 -26.53 -0.24
N ILE A 18 -0.32 -25.81 -0.58
CA ILE A 18 -0.35 -24.55 -1.31
C ILE A 18 0.32 -24.76 -2.68
N PRO A 19 -0.40 -25.34 -3.66
CA PRO A 19 0.11 -25.56 -5.03
C PRO A 19 0.03 -24.29 -5.89
N ASP A 20 -0.33 -23.14 -5.31
CA ASP A 20 -0.65 -21.91 -6.02
C ASP A 20 0.54 -21.36 -6.82
N ASP A 21 0.36 -21.30 -8.14
CA ASP A 21 1.23 -20.61 -9.07
C ASP A 21 0.89 -19.11 -9.22
N THR A 22 -0.27 -18.71 -8.71
CA THR A 22 -0.80 -17.35 -8.84
C THR A 22 -1.22 -16.82 -7.49
N ILE A 23 -0.80 -15.58 -7.19
CA ILE A 23 -1.24 -14.82 -6.02
C ILE A 23 -2.18 -13.69 -6.45
N ALA A 24 -3.29 -13.52 -5.74
CA ALA A 24 -4.19 -12.38 -5.88
C ALA A 24 -3.99 -11.40 -4.73
N ILE A 25 -3.84 -10.11 -5.04
CA ILE A 25 -3.73 -9.05 -4.02
C ILE A 25 -4.90 -8.09 -4.16
N ASP A 26 -5.59 -7.85 -3.04
CA ASP A 26 -6.67 -6.87 -2.96
C ASP A 26 -6.80 -6.31 -1.53
N ALA A 27 -7.51 -5.18 -1.41
CA ALA A 27 -7.76 -4.48 -0.16
C ALA A 27 -9.25 -4.45 0.20
N THR A 28 -9.56 -4.75 1.46
CA THR A 28 -10.91 -4.63 2.02
C THR A 28 -10.96 -3.58 3.13
N HIS A 29 -12.12 -2.95 3.31
CA HIS A 29 -12.30 -1.92 4.33
C HIS A 29 -12.92 -2.52 5.59
N PHE A 30 -12.39 -2.15 6.75
CA PHE A 30 -12.95 -2.51 8.06
C PHE A 30 -13.40 -1.27 8.81
N GLU A 31 -14.58 -1.32 9.42
CA GLU A 31 -15.06 -0.21 10.24
C GLU A 31 -14.26 -0.09 11.53
N ALA A 32 -13.87 1.13 11.88
CA ALA A 32 -13.35 1.40 13.20
C ALA A 32 -14.50 1.30 14.21
N ARG A 33 -14.30 0.52 15.27
CA ARG A 33 -15.29 0.38 16.36
C ARG A 33 -15.39 1.66 17.21
N ASP A 34 -14.30 2.43 17.27
CA ASP A 34 -14.23 3.66 18.04
C ASP A 34 -15.00 4.80 17.36
N GLN A 35 -15.56 5.71 18.17
CA GLN A 35 -16.23 6.90 17.63
C GLN A 35 -15.23 7.74 16.81
N ALA A 36 -15.58 7.98 15.56
CA ALA A 36 -14.77 8.80 14.67
C ALA A 36 -14.62 10.22 15.27
N PRO A 37 -13.39 10.73 15.43
CA PRO A 37 -13.18 12.08 15.93
C PRO A 37 -13.79 13.09 14.96
N ALA A 38 -14.30 14.20 15.49
CA ALA A 38 -14.84 15.28 14.67
C ALA A 38 -13.81 15.68 13.60
N LYS A 39 -14.24 15.70 12.34
CA LYS A 39 -13.37 16.04 11.23
C LYS A 39 -12.86 17.46 11.38
N GLN A 40 -11.54 17.63 11.55
CA GLN A 40 -10.93 18.95 11.55
C GLN A 40 -11.06 19.56 10.15
N GLY A 41 -11.67 20.74 10.06
CA GLY A 41 -11.78 21.45 8.79
C GLY A 41 -10.39 21.80 8.27
N LYS A 42 -10.06 21.42 7.03
CA LYS A 42 -8.82 21.87 6.39
C LYS A 42 -8.85 23.40 6.32
N ILE A 43 -7.93 24.07 7.01
CA ILE A 43 -7.72 25.50 6.85
C ILE A 43 -7.33 25.71 5.39
N LYS A 44 -8.18 26.40 4.61
CA LYS A 44 -7.85 26.76 3.24
C LYS A 44 -6.70 27.75 3.31
N GLU A 45 -5.49 27.29 2.96
CA GLU A 45 -4.36 28.20 2.77
C GLU A 45 -4.75 29.30 1.77
N ALA A 46 -4.44 30.55 2.11
CA ALA A 46 -4.71 31.67 1.24
C ALA A 46 -4.04 31.44 -0.13
N PRO A 47 -4.71 31.77 -1.24
CA PRO A 47 -4.16 31.54 -2.58
C PRO A 47 -2.82 32.25 -2.72
N LYS A 48 -1.74 31.48 -2.92
CA LYS A 48 -0.39 32.02 -3.13
C LYS A 48 -0.39 32.85 -4.42
N LYS A 49 0.23 34.04 -4.39
CA LYS A 49 0.36 34.91 -5.57
C LYS A 49 1.04 34.12 -6.70
N ARG A 50 0.42 34.09 -7.88
CA ARG A 50 1.01 33.53 -9.10
C ARG A 50 2.17 34.44 -9.53
N GLY A 51 3.40 33.98 -9.37
CA GLY A 51 4.61 34.73 -9.76
C GLY A 51 5.89 33.92 -9.57
N ARG A 52 6.93 34.27 -10.32
CA ARG A 52 8.27 33.67 -10.20
C ARG A 52 8.94 34.22 -8.92
N LYS A 53 9.26 33.32 -7.98
CA LYS A 53 10.03 33.66 -6.77
C LYS A 53 11.45 34.14 -7.13
N ALA A 54 12.05 34.99 -6.30
CA ALA A 54 13.44 35.39 -6.47
C ALA A 54 14.39 34.19 -6.33
N LYS A 55 15.60 34.24 -6.91
CA LYS A 55 16.52 33.08 -6.96
C LYS A 55 16.89 32.53 -5.58
N HIS A 56 17.19 33.41 -4.62
CA HIS A 56 17.52 33.02 -3.23
C HIS A 56 16.30 32.46 -2.48
N GLU A 57 15.12 33.03 -2.69
CA GLU A 57 13.86 32.51 -2.13
C GLU A 57 13.51 31.14 -2.72
N ARG A 58 13.89 30.87 -3.97
CA ARG A 58 13.71 29.57 -4.63
C ARG A 58 14.63 28.52 -4.03
N GLU A 59 15.90 28.85 -3.79
CA GLU A 59 16.86 27.93 -3.17
C GLU A 59 16.45 27.58 -1.73
N ALA A 60 16.08 28.57 -0.92
CA ALA A 60 15.53 28.34 0.42
C ALA A 60 14.22 27.54 0.39
N TRP A 61 13.35 27.80 -0.58
CA TRP A 61 12.09 27.04 -0.74
C TRP A 61 12.33 25.59 -1.19
N LEU A 62 13.31 25.34 -2.06
CA LEU A 62 13.68 23.98 -2.46
C LEU A 62 14.27 23.21 -1.28
N LEU A 63 15.16 23.84 -0.50
CA LEU A 63 15.72 23.24 0.71
C LEU A 63 14.62 22.95 1.75
N GLN A 64 13.71 23.89 1.96
CA GLN A 64 12.56 23.68 2.84
C GLN A 64 11.69 22.51 2.37
N GLN A 65 11.38 22.42 1.08
CA GLN A 65 10.60 21.29 0.55
C GLN A 65 11.35 19.96 0.69
N GLN A 66 12.67 19.94 0.52
CA GLN A 66 13.48 18.74 0.73
C GLN A 66 13.43 18.31 2.19
N LEU A 67 13.59 19.23 3.14
CA LEU A 67 13.48 18.91 4.57
C LEU A 67 12.08 18.40 4.93
N GLU A 68 11.02 19.02 4.38
CA GLU A 68 9.64 18.56 4.55
C GLU A 68 9.42 17.18 3.93
N GLU A 69 10.02 16.88 2.78
CA GLU A 69 9.96 15.55 2.16
C GLU A 69 10.77 14.49 2.93
N GLU A 70 11.90 14.86 3.52
CA GLU A 70 12.72 13.98 4.36
C GLU A 70 12.01 13.62 5.67
N GLN A 71 11.26 14.57 6.24
CA GLN A 71 10.48 14.37 7.47
C GLN A 71 9.19 13.56 7.27
N LYS A 72 8.70 13.43 6.04
CA LYS A 72 7.50 12.64 5.74
C LYS A 72 7.69 11.16 6.05
N SER A 73 6.62 10.52 6.52
CA SER A 73 6.58 9.07 6.64
C SER A 73 6.84 8.40 5.28
N ILE A 74 7.40 7.20 5.26
CA ILE A 74 7.64 6.43 4.03
C ILE A 74 6.33 6.29 3.24
N PHE A 75 5.21 6.09 3.93
CA PHE A 75 3.89 5.93 3.31
C PHE A 75 3.25 7.23 2.85
N ASP A 76 3.86 8.40 3.11
CA ASP A 76 3.45 9.69 2.54
C ASP A 76 4.21 10.01 1.24
N LYS A 77 5.36 9.35 1.02
CA LYS A 77 6.18 9.48 -0.20
C LYS A 77 5.55 8.74 -1.39
N LYS A 78 6.18 8.77 -2.56
CA LYS A 78 5.64 8.10 -3.76
C LYS A 78 5.79 6.58 -3.62
N ILE A 79 4.98 5.83 -4.38
CA ILE A 79 5.03 4.36 -4.39
C ILE A 79 6.45 3.86 -4.75
N ALA A 80 7.13 4.53 -5.69
CA ALA A 80 8.50 4.19 -6.10
C ALA A 80 9.53 4.27 -4.95
N ASP A 81 9.32 5.17 -3.98
CA ASP A 81 10.24 5.36 -2.85
C ASP A 81 10.21 4.18 -1.86
N LEU A 82 9.23 3.27 -1.98
CA LEU A 82 9.13 2.05 -1.16
C LEU A 82 9.98 0.89 -1.73
N LEU A 83 10.37 0.93 -2.99
CA LEU A 83 11.15 -0.13 -3.64
C LEU A 83 12.49 -0.46 -2.96
N PRO A 84 13.31 0.53 -2.55
CA PRO A 84 14.59 0.25 -1.88
C PRO A 84 14.42 -0.18 -0.42
N GLU A 85 13.25 0.01 0.16
CA GLU A 85 13.02 -0.25 1.58
C GLU A 85 12.81 -1.75 1.87
N SER A 86 13.22 -2.17 3.08
CA SER A 86 13.03 -3.54 3.54
C SER A 86 11.60 -3.79 4.00
N TYR A 87 11.17 -5.06 3.92
CA TYR A 87 9.85 -5.47 4.42
C TYR A 87 9.65 -5.05 5.89
N GLU A 88 10.63 -5.26 6.76
CA GLU A 88 10.46 -4.95 8.19
C GLU A 88 10.27 -3.47 8.47
N LYS A 89 10.99 -2.62 7.73
CA LYS A 89 10.84 -1.17 7.85
C LYS A 89 9.47 -0.72 7.35
N LEU A 90 9.00 -1.26 6.23
CA LEU A 90 7.64 -1.00 5.73
C LEU A 90 6.57 -1.48 6.72
N ARG A 91 6.74 -2.67 7.29
CA ARG A 91 5.81 -3.24 8.27
C ARG A 91 5.74 -2.42 9.55
N GLN A 92 6.88 -1.94 10.05
CA GLN A 92 6.97 -1.16 11.28
C GLN A 92 6.41 0.27 11.13
N GLN A 93 6.61 0.89 9.97
CA GLN A 93 6.16 2.27 9.71
C GLN A 93 4.76 2.37 9.10
N MET A 94 4.07 1.24 8.94
CA MET A 94 2.74 1.23 8.36
C MET A 94 1.76 1.99 9.27
N PRO A 95 1.01 2.97 8.73
CA PRO A 95 0.05 3.71 9.53
C PRO A 95 -1.09 2.76 9.92
N ILE A 96 -1.22 2.46 11.21
CA ILE A 96 -2.26 1.55 11.74
C ILE A 96 -3.35 2.26 12.51
N ALA A 97 -3.32 3.60 12.62
CA ALA A 97 -4.42 4.37 13.19
C ALA A 97 -5.52 4.55 12.13
N PRO A 98 -6.81 4.44 12.47
CA PRO A 98 -7.87 4.70 11.51
C PRO A 98 -7.87 6.20 11.15
N GLU A 99 -8.08 6.51 9.88
CA GLU A 99 -8.15 7.88 9.39
C GLU A 99 -9.37 8.10 8.50
N TRP A 100 -9.68 9.38 8.30
CA TRP A 100 -10.75 9.83 7.42
C TRP A 100 -10.39 9.62 5.94
N GLY A 101 -11.18 8.81 5.25
CA GLY A 101 -11.18 8.67 3.79
C GLY A 101 -12.26 9.50 3.12
N ILE A 102 -12.10 9.73 1.81
CA ILE A 102 -13.05 10.44 0.96
C ILE A 102 -13.18 9.69 -0.37
N LYS A 103 -14.42 9.40 -0.81
CA LYS A 103 -14.73 8.86 -2.14
C LYS A 103 -15.82 9.72 -2.74
N CYS A 104 -15.61 10.17 -3.97
CA CYS A 104 -16.71 10.66 -4.77
C CYS A 104 -17.54 9.47 -5.23
N ASN A 105 -18.84 9.49 -4.99
CA ASN A 105 -19.77 8.57 -5.64
C ASN A 105 -19.94 8.93 -7.13
N SER A 106 -20.67 8.09 -7.87
CA SER A 106 -20.99 8.32 -9.29
C SER A 106 -21.77 9.62 -9.55
N GLU A 107 -22.42 10.17 -8.52
CA GLU A 107 -23.16 11.45 -8.57
C GLU A 107 -22.28 12.66 -8.23
N GLY A 108 -20.97 12.46 -8.01
CA GLY A 108 -20.03 13.52 -7.65
C GLY A 108 -20.12 14.00 -6.19
N LYS A 109 -20.84 13.28 -5.33
CA LYS A 109 -20.95 13.55 -3.89
C LYS A 109 -19.85 12.84 -3.11
N ASN A 110 -19.19 13.57 -2.23
CA ASN A 110 -18.19 13.03 -1.31
C ASN A 110 -18.86 12.22 -0.20
N PHE A 111 -18.53 10.93 -0.12
CA PHE A 111 -18.77 10.07 1.02
C PHE A 111 -17.52 10.00 1.88
N TYR A 112 -17.69 10.12 3.20
CA TYR A 112 -16.62 10.14 4.18
C TYR A 112 -16.70 8.90 5.06
N TRP A 113 -15.57 8.30 5.38
CA TRP A 113 -15.51 7.17 6.31
C TRP A 113 -14.29 7.27 7.22
N TYR A 114 -14.38 6.72 8.41
CA TYR A 114 -13.29 6.57 9.36
C TYR A 114 -13.05 5.08 9.58
N ARG A 115 -12.00 4.52 8.94
CA ARG A 115 -11.86 3.07 8.77
C ARG A 115 -10.41 2.62 8.76
N TYR A 116 -10.23 1.31 8.78
CA TYR A 116 -9.01 0.62 8.40
C TYR A 116 -9.14 -0.01 7.02
N LYS A 117 -8.00 -0.43 6.48
CA LYS A 117 -7.90 -1.29 5.30
C LYS A 117 -7.08 -2.54 5.64
N GLY A 118 -7.63 -3.70 5.34
CA GLY A 118 -6.89 -4.96 5.31
C GLY A 118 -6.48 -5.29 3.89
N HIS A 119 -5.18 -5.43 3.69
CA HIS A 119 -4.60 -5.82 2.41
C HIS A 119 -4.22 -7.29 2.52
N LEU A 120 -4.72 -8.10 1.59
CA LEU A 120 -4.51 -9.54 1.59
C LEU A 120 -3.79 -9.96 0.32
N ALA A 121 -2.87 -10.90 0.45
CA ALA A 121 -2.33 -11.68 -0.64
C ALA A 121 -2.79 -13.13 -0.47
N VAL A 122 -3.49 -13.66 -1.46
CA VAL A 122 -4.22 -14.93 -1.37
C VAL A 122 -3.83 -15.84 -2.53
N GLY A 123 -3.57 -17.12 -2.26
CA GLY A 123 -3.39 -18.13 -3.30
C GLY A 123 -4.70 -18.39 -4.06
N THR A 124 -4.68 -18.34 -5.38
CA THR A 124 -5.92 -18.40 -6.18
C THR A 124 -6.57 -19.79 -6.24
N GLN A 125 -5.82 -20.85 -5.94
CA GLN A 125 -6.28 -22.24 -5.95
C GLN A 125 -6.60 -22.72 -4.54
N SER A 126 -5.64 -22.61 -3.61
CA SER A 126 -5.79 -23.09 -2.24
C SER A 126 -6.60 -22.16 -1.34
N GLN A 127 -6.74 -20.89 -1.73
CA GLN A 127 -7.39 -19.82 -0.95
C GLN A 127 -6.67 -19.51 0.38
N TYR A 128 -5.43 -19.96 0.55
CA TYR A 128 -4.62 -19.58 1.71
C TYR A 128 -4.25 -18.11 1.65
N ILE A 129 -4.35 -17.43 2.80
CA ILE A 129 -3.89 -16.06 2.97
C ILE A 129 -2.38 -16.11 3.21
N LEU A 130 -1.60 -15.85 2.17
CA LEU A 130 -0.14 -15.89 2.18
C LEU A 130 0.46 -14.64 2.84
N GLY A 131 -0.28 -13.53 2.83
CA GLY A 131 0.13 -12.30 3.50
C GLY A 131 -1.07 -11.46 3.88
N ALA A 132 -1.00 -10.78 5.02
CA ALA A 132 -2.04 -9.88 5.49
C ALA A 132 -1.42 -8.66 6.18
N LEU A 133 -1.82 -7.46 5.77
CA LEU A 133 -1.38 -6.20 6.36
C LEU A 133 -2.59 -5.35 6.74
N LEU A 134 -2.58 -4.78 7.94
CA LEU A 134 -3.56 -3.78 8.36
C LEU A 134 -2.96 -2.38 8.21
N SER A 135 -3.77 -1.45 7.72
CA SER A 135 -3.37 -0.04 7.59
C SER A 135 -4.55 0.91 7.83
N SER A 136 -4.24 2.20 7.82
CA SER A 136 -5.23 3.27 7.83
C SER A 136 -6.11 3.26 6.59
N GLY A 137 -7.37 3.63 6.75
CA GLY A 137 -8.39 3.57 5.70
C GLY A 137 -8.18 4.53 4.52
N ASN A 138 -7.26 5.49 4.62
CA ASN A 138 -6.90 6.40 3.53
C ASN A 138 -5.61 6.02 2.80
N MET A 139 -4.90 4.99 3.26
CA MET A 139 -3.66 4.57 2.63
C MET A 139 -3.93 4.05 1.21
N ASN A 140 -3.01 4.37 0.29
CA ASN A 140 -3.07 3.87 -1.09
C ASN A 140 -2.73 2.38 -1.11
N ASP A 141 -3.57 1.59 -1.79
CA ASP A 141 -3.48 0.13 -1.79
C ASP A 141 -2.22 -0.37 -2.53
N GLY A 142 -1.75 0.35 -3.54
CA GLY A 142 -0.49 0.06 -4.23
C GLY A 142 0.76 0.14 -3.33
N LYS A 143 0.74 0.98 -2.29
CA LYS A 143 1.82 1.02 -1.28
C LYS A 143 1.82 -0.24 -0.42
N ALA A 144 0.64 -0.74 -0.05
CA ALA A 144 0.51 -1.99 0.67
C ALA A 144 0.89 -3.20 -0.19
N ALA A 145 0.59 -3.18 -1.48
CA ALA A 145 0.96 -4.25 -2.42
C ALA A 145 2.47 -4.48 -2.45
N ILE A 146 3.28 -3.42 -2.50
CA ILE A 146 4.75 -3.53 -2.42
C ILE A 146 5.17 -4.19 -1.10
N ALA A 147 4.59 -3.76 0.02
CA ALA A 147 4.90 -4.34 1.33
C ALA A 147 4.50 -5.83 1.39
N LEU A 148 3.36 -6.22 0.82
CA LEU A 148 2.91 -7.62 0.76
C LEU A 148 3.84 -8.48 -0.09
N LEU A 149 4.19 -8.03 -1.30
CA LEU A 149 5.11 -8.76 -2.19
C LEU A 149 6.47 -8.99 -1.53
N LYS A 150 7.02 -7.95 -0.88
CA LYS A 150 8.26 -8.06 -0.11
C LYS A 150 8.11 -9.01 1.09
N GLY A 151 6.97 -8.96 1.77
CA GLY A 151 6.67 -9.80 2.93
C GLY A 151 6.62 -11.29 2.57
N ILE A 152 5.92 -11.65 1.50
CA ILE A 152 5.85 -13.04 1.00
C ILE A 152 7.26 -13.56 0.73
N LYS A 153 8.08 -12.79 -0.01
CA LYS A 153 9.46 -13.17 -0.32
C LYS A 153 10.33 -13.31 0.93
N ALA A 154 10.20 -12.39 1.88
CA ALA A 154 11.00 -12.43 3.12
C ALA A 154 10.62 -13.60 4.03
N GLN A 155 9.33 -13.94 4.09
CA GLN A 155 8.81 -14.95 5.02
C GLN A 155 8.85 -16.38 4.45
N PHE A 156 8.72 -16.52 3.13
CA PHE A 156 8.60 -17.80 2.44
C PHE A 156 9.61 -17.91 1.29
N LEU A 157 10.90 -18.01 1.63
CA LEU A 157 12.00 -18.05 0.65
C LEU A 157 11.89 -19.18 -0.40
N GLN A 158 11.23 -20.28 -0.05
CA GLN A 158 11.04 -21.44 -0.93
C GLN A 158 9.75 -21.34 -1.76
N TYR A 159 8.86 -20.41 -1.44
CA TYR A 159 7.62 -20.22 -2.17
C TYR A 159 7.90 -19.37 -3.42
N ALA A 160 7.57 -19.93 -4.58
CA ALA A 160 7.64 -19.25 -5.85
C ALA A 160 6.25 -19.26 -6.48
N PHE A 161 5.85 -18.11 -7.03
CA PHE A 161 4.66 -17.96 -7.84
C PHE A 161 5.08 -17.44 -9.21
N ASN A 162 4.31 -17.78 -10.23
CA ASN A 162 4.52 -17.36 -11.61
C ASN A 162 3.75 -16.08 -11.92
N TYR A 163 2.60 -15.86 -11.26
CA TYR A 163 1.72 -14.74 -11.58
C TYR A 163 1.28 -13.99 -10.32
N ALA A 164 1.21 -12.66 -10.42
CA ALA A 164 0.57 -11.82 -9.43
C ALA A 164 -0.57 -11.04 -10.08
N THR A 165 -1.81 -11.27 -9.64
CA THR A 165 -3.01 -10.64 -10.20
C THR A 165 -3.59 -9.58 -9.27
N MET A 166 -3.96 -8.42 -9.83
CA MET A 166 -4.53 -7.28 -9.08
C MET A 166 -5.53 -6.49 -9.94
N ASP A 167 -6.35 -5.66 -9.30
CA ASP A 167 -7.28 -4.78 -10.00
C ASP A 167 -6.60 -3.56 -10.64
N ALA A 168 -7.33 -2.76 -11.42
CA ALA A 168 -6.78 -1.59 -12.11
C ALA A 168 -6.28 -0.48 -11.18
N GLY A 169 -6.70 -0.49 -9.92
CA GLY A 169 -6.20 0.43 -8.89
C GLY A 169 -4.73 0.20 -8.55
N TYR A 170 -4.15 -0.95 -8.93
CA TYR A 170 -2.75 -1.32 -8.70
C TYR A 170 -1.85 -1.14 -9.92
N ASP A 171 -2.33 -0.52 -11.00
CA ASP A 171 -1.55 -0.30 -12.23
C ASP A 171 -0.49 0.80 -12.04
N TYR A 172 0.61 0.47 -11.34
CA TYR A 172 1.75 1.36 -11.08
C TYR A 172 3.07 0.67 -11.41
N GLU A 173 3.94 1.33 -12.18
CA GLU A 173 5.26 0.79 -12.59
C GLU A 173 6.08 0.14 -11.44
N PRO A 174 6.16 0.74 -10.22
CA PRO A 174 6.88 0.12 -9.11
C PRO A 174 6.37 -1.28 -8.73
N ILE A 175 5.07 -1.56 -8.89
CA ILE A 175 4.51 -2.88 -8.58
C ILE A 175 5.00 -3.91 -9.60
N TYR A 176 4.99 -3.57 -10.88
CA TYR A 176 5.57 -4.41 -11.93
C TYR A 176 7.07 -4.66 -11.69
N GLU A 177 7.82 -3.64 -11.28
CA GLU A 177 9.24 -3.80 -10.92
C GLU A 177 9.46 -4.78 -9.77
N GLU A 178 8.67 -4.69 -8.71
CA GLU A 178 8.81 -5.58 -7.56
C GLU A 178 8.42 -7.03 -7.91
N ILE A 179 7.37 -7.24 -8.72
CA ILE A 179 6.97 -8.57 -9.22
C ILE A 179 8.05 -9.17 -10.13
N ARG A 180 8.67 -8.37 -11.02
CA ARG A 180 9.77 -8.87 -11.86
C ARG A 180 10.99 -9.33 -11.06
N LYS A 181 11.25 -8.76 -9.87
CA LYS A 181 12.31 -9.22 -8.96
C LYS A 181 12.04 -10.60 -8.36
N THR A 182 10.80 -11.11 -8.42
CA THR A 182 10.46 -12.49 -8.05
C THR A 182 10.42 -13.44 -9.24
N LYS A 183 10.76 -12.95 -10.46
CA LYS A 183 10.64 -13.69 -11.73
C LYS A 183 9.20 -14.13 -12.06
N ALA A 184 8.23 -13.39 -11.54
CA ALA A 184 6.82 -13.57 -11.84
C ALA A 184 6.35 -12.52 -12.86
N ASP A 185 5.19 -12.77 -13.46
CA ASP A 185 4.50 -11.85 -14.35
C ASP A 185 3.31 -11.20 -13.64
N ALA A 186 3.11 -9.91 -13.90
CA ALA A 186 2.00 -9.15 -13.36
C ALA A 186 0.78 -9.22 -14.28
N ILE A 187 -0.37 -9.61 -13.75
CA ILE A 187 -1.67 -9.61 -14.45
C ILE A 187 -2.54 -8.52 -13.79
N ILE A 188 -2.37 -7.29 -14.27
CA ILE A 188 -3.07 -6.12 -13.70
C ILE A 188 -3.95 -5.52 -14.78
N ALA A 189 -5.20 -5.21 -14.43
CA ALA A 189 -6.11 -4.56 -15.37
C ALA A 189 -5.60 -3.15 -15.72
N TYR A 190 -5.60 -2.81 -17.00
CA TYR A 190 -5.11 -1.51 -17.46
C TYR A 190 -5.93 -0.34 -16.89
N ASN A 191 -5.24 0.64 -16.32
CA ASN A 191 -5.85 1.86 -15.82
C ASN A 191 -5.50 3.05 -16.72
N PRO A 192 -6.46 3.56 -17.52
CA PRO A 192 -6.21 4.68 -18.42
C PRO A 192 -5.95 6.02 -17.71
N LYS A 193 -6.03 6.06 -16.38
CA LYS A 193 -5.90 7.26 -15.55
C LYS A 193 -4.72 7.20 -14.57
N ALA A 194 -3.95 6.12 -14.55
CA ALA A 194 -2.82 5.93 -13.64
C ALA A 194 -1.68 6.93 -13.90
#